data_AF-A0A968Y9J6-F1
#
_entry.id   AF-A0A968Y9J6-F1
#
_cell.length_a   1.000
_cell.length_b   1.000
_cell.length_c   1.000
_cell.angle_alpha   90.00
_cell.angle_beta   90.00
_cell.angle_gamma   90.00
#
_symmetry.space_group_name_H-M   'P 1'
#
loop_
_entity.id
_entity.type
_entity.pdbx_description
1 polymer ?
#
loop_
_entity_poly.entity_id
_entity_poly.type
_entity_poly.pdbx_seq_one_letter_code
_entity_poly.pdbx_strand_id
1 'polypeptide(L)'
;MASKPGIAPMVLAAVVGGSAAFLLTQLYFSIWIEPSITAAKAPPVLEVKPTVPPAIATQPSPPSPAADPGTDVLRISNQTRYPVRVVLRSHRNPNHPNSPGTSAFQEPVHWDFAPQEGNQTGLQVTLPEGGLHLSEGDVLMAFALDGSQRYWGPYVVGDTDQPIQQKAVSQWHLVIRP
;
A
#
# COMPACT_ATOMS: atom_id res chain seq x y z
N MET A 1 20.58 66.27 37.02
CA MET A 1 20.65 65.99 35.57
C MET A 1 19.87 64.71 35.31
N ALA A 2 18.64 64.83 34.79
CA ALA A 2 17.76 63.67 34.56
C ALA A 2 17.92 63.18 33.11
N SER A 3 18.39 61.94 32.95
CA SER A 3 18.53 61.28 31.65
C SER A 3 17.16 60.86 31.12
N LYS A 4 16.82 61.38 29.94
CA LYS A 4 15.58 61.08 29.20
C LYS A 4 15.59 59.58 28.82
N PRO A 5 14.59 58.77 29.22
CA PRO A 5 14.57 57.36 28.83
C PRO A 5 14.42 57.29 27.31
N GLY A 6 15.34 56.56 26.67
CA GLY A 6 15.46 56.46 25.23
C GLY A 6 14.19 55.85 24.62
N ILE A 7 13.72 56.48 23.54
CA ILE A 7 12.58 56.04 22.73
C ILE A 7 12.86 54.67 22.06
N ALA A 8 14.13 54.30 21.91
CA ALA A 8 14.59 53.10 21.20
C ALA A 8 14.03 51.74 21.72
N PRO A 9 14.08 51.39 23.03
CA PRO A 9 13.51 50.14 23.53
C PRO A 9 11.99 50.04 23.34
N MET A 10 11.26 51.17 23.40
CA MET A 10 9.81 51.18 23.28
C MET A 10 9.36 50.96 21.83
N VAL A 11 10.11 51.49 20.86
CA VAL A 11 9.87 51.24 19.43
C VAL A 11 10.18 49.79 19.08
N LEU A 12 11.27 49.21 19.60
CA LEU A 12 11.62 47.82 19.35
C LEU A 12 10.55 46.85 19.87
N ALA A 13 10.04 47.10 21.09
CA ALA A 13 8.94 46.30 21.66
C ALA A 13 7.65 46.41 20.84
N ALA A 14 7.32 47.61 20.35
CA ALA A 14 6.14 47.83 19.50
C ALA A 14 6.27 47.10 18.15
N VAL A 15 7.46 47.09 17.54
CA VAL A 15 7.71 46.39 16.26
C VAL A 15 7.65 44.88 16.44
N VAL A 16 8.25 44.33 17.50
CA VAL A 16 8.22 42.89 17.78
C VAL A 16 6.80 42.43 18.15
N GLY A 17 6.09 43.17 18.99
CA GLY A 17 4.71 42.87 19.35
C GLY A 17 3.75 42.97 18.16
N GLY A 18 3.88 44.02 17.34
CA GLY A 18 3.07 44.22 16.15
C GLY A 18 3.31 43.15 15.08
N SER A 19 4.57 42.75 14.85
CA SER A 19 4.91 41.69 13.90
C SER A 19 4.43 40.30 14.36
N ALA A 20 4.53 39.98 15.65
CA ALA A 20 3.98 38.74 16.20
C ALA A 20 2.44 38.69 16.09
N ALA A 21 1.75 39.79 16.40
CA ALA A 21 0.29 39.88 16.23
C ALA A 21 -0.13 39.75 14.75
N PHE A 22 0.62 40.37 13.83
CA PHE A 22 0.36 40.26 12.40
C PHE A 22 0.57 38.84 11.88
N LEU A 23 1.63 38.14 12.30
CA LEU A 23 1.87 36.74 11.93
C LEU A 23 0.80 35.79 12.47
N LEU A 24 0.28 36.03 13.67
CA LEU A 24 -0.83 35.25 14.23
C LEU A 24 -2.13 35.43 13.44
N THR A 25 -2.38 36.62 12.86
CA THR A 25 -3.57 36.84 12.02
C THR A 25 -3.51 36.20 10.63
N GLN A 26 -2.32 35.78 10.16
CA GLN A 26 -2.17 35.10 8.86
C GLN A 26 -2.48 33.59 8.94
N LEU A 27 -2.68 33.03 10.14
CA LEU A 27 -3.04 31.63 10.32
C LEU A 27 -4.56 31.42 10.16
N TYR A 28 -5.07 31.72 8.97
CA TYR A 28 -6.40 31.29 8.55
C TYR A 28 -6.32 29.83 8.09
N PHE A 29 -6.66 28.89 8.97
CA PHE A 29 -6.89 27.50 8.58
C PHE A 29 -8.34 27.33 8.15
N SER A 30 -8.59 27.19 6.86
CA SER A 30 -9.89 26.74 6.36
C SER A 30 -10.01 25.23 6.57
N ILE A 31 -10.62 24.84 7.69
CA ILE A 31 -11.00 23.44 7.92
C ILE A 31 -12.30 23.20 7.13
N TRP A 32 -12.17 22.73 5.89
CA TRP A 32 -13.30 22.27 5.11
C TRP A 32 -13.64 20.85 5.56
N ILE A 33 -14.59 20.74 6.49
CA ILE A 33 -15.21 19.47 6.84
C ILE A 33 -16.22 19.19 5.73
N GLU A 34 -15.91 18.24 4.84
CA GLU A 34 -16.90 17.70 3.91
C GLU A 34 -18.08 17.17 4.74
N PRO A 35 -19.29 17.76 4.65
CA PRO A 35 -20.44 17.15 5.29
C PRO A 35 -20.72 15.84 4.57
N SER A 36 -20.42 14.74 5.24
CA SER A 36 -20.88 13.42 4.85
C SER A 36 -22.39 13.47 4.66
N ILE A 37 -22.81 13.47 3.39
CA ILE A 37 -24.06 12.95 2.85
C ILE A 37 -25.30 13.21 3.71
N THR A 38 -25.95 14.35 3.44
CA THR A 38 -27.40 14.48 3.62
C THR A 38 -28.07 13.29 2.96
N ALA A 39 -28.81 12.53 3.77
CA ALA A 39 -29.73 11.48 3.39
C ALA A 39 -30.75 12.00 2.38
N ALA A 40 -30.42 11.95 1.09
CA ALA A 40 -31.34 12.16 0.00
C ALA A 40 -31.84 10.79 -0.48
N LYS A 41 -32.97 10.38 0.11
CA LYS A 41 -33.92 9.38 -0.41
C LYS A 41 -33.29 8.04 -0.80
N ALA A 42 -33.21 7.13 0.17
CA ALA A 42 -33.03 5.72 -0.09
C ALA A 42 -34.03 5.27 -1.17
N PRO A 43 -33.59 4.61 -2.27
CA PRO A 43 -34.50 3.85 -3.12
C PRO A 43 -35.25 2.82 -2.24
N PRO A 44 -36.46 2.39 -2.62
CA PRO A 44 -37.23 1.45 -1.81
C PRO A 44 -36.35 0.26 -1.44
N VAL A 45 -36.19 0.02 -0.15
CA VAL A 45 -35.62 -1.22 0.38
C VAL A 45 -36.51 -2.32 -0.16
N LEU A 46 -36.04 -3.02 -1.19
CA LEU A 46 -36.52 -4.36 -1.45
C LEU A 46 -36.04 -5.16 -0.23
N GLU A 47 -36.97 -5.47 0.67
CA GLU A 47 -36.71 -6.37 1.77
C GLU A 47 -36.47 -7.76 1.16
N VAL A 48 -35.22 -8.02 0.80
CA VAL A 48 -34.77 -9.36 0.42
C VAL A 48 -34.73 -10.16 1.71
N LYS A 49 -35.83 -10.86 1.98
CA LYS A 49 -35.90 -11.96 2.95
C LYS A 49 -34.57 -12.73 2.94
N PRO A 50 -33.93 -12.99 4.09
CA PRO A 50 -32.66 -13.70 4.14
C PRO A 50 -32.78 -15.02 3.40
N THR A 51 -32.28 -15.04 2.18
CA THR A 51 -32.09 -16.25 1.40
C THR A 51 -30.64 -16.56 1.66
N VAL A 52 -30.41 -17.56 2.52
CA VAL A 52 -29.11 -18.20 2.69
C VAL A 52 -28.54 -18.40 1.28
N PRO A 53 -27.39 -17.79 0.95
CA PRO A 53 -26.78 -18.02 -0.35
C PRO A 53 -26.61 -19.54 -0.51
N PRO A 54 -27.09 -20.16 -1.61
CA PRO A 54 -26.66 -21.51 -1.90
C PRO A 54 -25.13 -21.48 -1.92
N ALA A 55 -24.51 -22.45 -1.24
CA ALA A 55 -23.07 -22.61 -1.18
C ALA A 55 -22.49 -22.31 -2.56
N ILE A 56 -21.58 -21.33 -2.63
CA ILE A 56 -20.90 -20.96 -3.86
C ILE A 56 -20.27 -22.25 -4.38
N ALA A 57 -20.86 -22.79 -5.45
CA ALA A 57 -20.24 -23.83 -6.22
C ALA A 57 -18.90 -23.28 -6.69
N THR A 58 -17.82 -24.01 -6.39
CA THR A 58 -16.46 -23.80 -6.90
C THR A 58 -16.52 -23.51 -8.40
N GLN A 59 -16.58 -22.24 -8.76
CA GLN A 59 -16.41 -21.81 -10.13
C GLN A 59 -14.90 -21.90 -10.39
N PRO A 60 -14.45 -22.67 -11.40
CA PRO A 60 -13.04 -22.73 -11.73
C PRO A 60 -12.58 -21.31 -12.07
N SER A 61 -11.53 -20.84 -11.40
CA SER A 61 -10.82 -19.63 -11.81
C SER A 61 -10.47 -19.76 -13.30
N PRO A 62 -10.63 -18.70 -14.11
CA PRO A 62 -10.22 -18.74 -15.51
C PRO A 62 -8.76 -19.21 -15.59
N PRO A 63 -8.39 -20.02 -16.59
CA PRO A 63 -7.02 -20.49 -16.74
C PRO A 63 -6.09 -19.29 -16.82
N SER A 64 -5.13 -19.22 -15.90
CA SER A 64 -4.01 -18.27 -16.01
C SER A 64 -3.36 -18.49 -17.38
N PRO A 65 -3.12 -17.42 -18.18
CA PRO A 65 -2.32 -17.54 -19.38
C PRO A 65 -0.99 -18.20 -19.02
N ALA A 66 -0.55 -19.16 -19.84
CA ALA A 66 0.74 -19.80 -19.66
C ALA A 66 1.83 -18.73 -19.55
N ALA A 67 2.60 -18.77 -18.47
CA ALA A 67 3.72 -17.87 -18.25
C ALA A 67 4.70 -17.98 -19.42
N ASP A 68 5.06 -16.84 -20.01
CA ASP A 68 6.07 -16.77 -21.06
C ASP A 68 7.41 -17.22 -20.45
N PRO A 69 8.16 -18.18 -21.04
CA PRO A 69 9.32 -18.83 -20.42
C PRO A 69 10.52 -17.91 -20.12
N GLY A 70 10.41 -16.62 -20.43
CA GLY A 70 11.39 -15.58 -20.08
C GLY A 70 11.01 -14.71 -18.88
N THR A 71 9.85 -14.92 -18.23
CA THR A 71 9.34 -14.05 -17.15
C THR A 71 9.40 -14.76 -15.79
N ASP A 72 9.95 -14.10 -14.77
CA ASP A 72 9.98 -14.65 -13.42
C ASP A 72 8.55 -14.76 -12.87
N VAL A 73 8.15 -15.97 -12.47
CA VAL A 73 6.77 -16.20 -12.01
C VAL A 73 6.70 -16.00 -10.50
N LEU A 74 5.94 -15.01 -10.02
CA LEU A 74 5.64 -14.87 -8.60
C LEU A 74 4.32 -15.58 -8.27
N ARG A 75 4.38 -16.48 -7.29
CA ARG A 75 3.20 -17.13 -6.70
C ARG A 75 3.03 -16.73 -5.25
N ILE A 76 1.82 -16.36 -4.87
CA ILE A 76 1.49 -15.89 -3.53
C ILE A 76 0.41 -16.78 -2.92
N SER A 77 0.62 -17.20 -1.67
CA SER A 77 -0.30 -18.01 -0.88
C SER A 77 -0.69 -17.25 0.39
N ASN A 78 -1.98 -16.93 0.52
CA ASN A 78 -2.54 -16.37 1.75
C ASN A 78 -3.03 -17.51 2.64
N GLN A 79 -2.22 -17.96 3.61
CA GLN A 79 -2.62 -18.99 4.58
C GLN A 79 -3.26 -18.38 5.83
N THR A 80 -3.49 -17.07 5.85
CA THR A 80 -4.14 -16.39 6.97
C THR A 80 -5.66 -16.50 6.87
N ARG A 81 -6.35 -16.25 7.98
CA ARG A 81 -7.81 -16.11 8.03
C ARG A 81 -8.31 -14.72 7.64
N TYR A 82 -7.42 -13.85 7.18
CA TYR A 82 -7.71 -12.45 6.90
C TYR A 82 -7.66 -12.19 5.39
N PRO A 83 -8.52 -11.31 4.85
CA PRO A 83 -8.28 -10.77 3.52
C PRO A 83 -7.03 -9.88 3.57
N VAL A 84 -6.10 -10.07 2.63
CA VAL A 84 -4.82 -9.35 2.63
C VAL A 84 -4.56 -8.69 1.29
N ARG A 85 -3.97 -7.50 1.33
CA ARG A 85 -3.36 -6.87 0.16
C ARG A 85 -1.86 -7.03 0.24
N VAL A 86 -1.27 -7.61 -0.78
CA VAL A 86 0.18 -7.70 -0.94
C VAL A 86 0.63 -6.57 -1.84
N VAL A 87 1.63 -5.82 -1.41
CA VAL A 87 2.24 -4.73 -2.16
C VAL A 87 3.69 -5.08 -2.47
N LEU A 88 4.06 -4.95 -3.74
CA LEU A 88 5.42 -5.06 -4.24
C LEU A 88 5.97 -3.67 -4.53
N ARG A 89 7.19 -3.41 -4.04
CA ARG A 89 7.96 -2.20 -4.36
C ARG A 89 9.32 -2.58 -4.89
N SER A 90 9.75 -1.88 -5.93
CA SER A 90 11.12 -2.00 -6.45
C SER A 90 12.10 -1.41 -5.45
N HIS A 91 13.24 -2.07 -5.32
CA HIS A 91 14.38 -1.49 -4.64
C HIS A 91 15.00 -0.45 -5.59
N ARG A 92 14.93 0.83 -5.24
CA ARG A 92 15.71 1.87 -5.92
C ARG A 92 17.05 1.97 -5.20
N ASN A 93 17.98 1.06 -5.49
CA ASN A 93 19.35 1.21 -4.99
C ASN A 93 20.16 2.05 -5.97
N PRO A 94 20.56 3.29 -5.60
CA PRO A 94 21.45 4.10 -6.43
C PRO A 94 22.84 3.47 -6.63
N ASN A 95 23.24 2.53 -5.76
CA ASN A 95 24.53 1.83 -5.81
C ASN A 95 24.46 0.45 -6.50
N HIS A 96 23.27 -0.05 -6.81
CA HIS A 96 23.06 -1.30 -7.54
C HIS A 96 22.02 -1.06 -8.64
N PRO A 97 22.42 -0.46 -9.78
CA PRO A 97 21.51 -0.22 -10.87
C PRO A 97 20.94 -1.55 -11.36
N ASN A 98 19.61 -1.60 -11.54
CA ASN A 98 18.93 -2.75 -12.10
C ASN A 98 19.61 -3.21 -13.39
N SER A 99 19.61 -4.53 -13.62
CA SER A 99 20.18 -5.11 -14.83
C SER A 99 19.61 -4.41 -16.07
N PRO A 100 20.44 -4.06 -17.07
CA PRO A 100 19.96 -3.38 -18.27
C PRO A 100 18.91 -4.26 -18.97
N GLY A 101 17.65 -3.81 -18.98
CA GLY A 101 16.50 -4.53 -19.51
C GLY A 101 15.37 -4.79 -18.51
N THR A 102 15.60 -4.68 -17.19
CA THR A 102 14.53 -4.74 -16.19
C THR A 102 14.06 -3.33 -15.83
N SER A 103 12.88 -2.94 -16.33
CA SER A 103 12.21 -1.73 -15.87
C SER A 103 11.85 -1.90 -14.40
N ALA A 104 12.50 -1.12 -13.52
CA ALA A 104 12.08 -1.01 -12.13
C ALA A 104 10.59 -0.65 -12.08
N PHE A 105 9.84 -1.26 -11.16
CA PHE A 105 8.45 -0.85 -10.91
C PHE A 105 8.44 0.64 -10.53
N GLN A 106 7.86 1.50 -11.38
CA GLN A 106 7.85 2.95 -11.14
C GLN A 106 6.92 3.32 -9.98
N GLU A 107 5.81 2.61 -9.88
CA GLU A 107 4.82 2.71 -8.81
C GLU A 107 4.69 1.37 -8.07
N PRO A 108 4.29 1.38 -6.78
CA PRO A 108 3.99 0.17 -6.04
C PRO A 108 2.84 -0.60 -6.69
N VAL A 109 3.02 -1.91 -6.90
CA VAL A 109 1.98 -2.78 -7.44
C VAL A 109 1.34 -3.55 -6.30
N HIS A 110 0.06 -3.89 -6.43
CA HIS A 110 -0.63 -4.65 -5.40
C HIS A 110 -1.59 -5.70 -5.94
N TRP A 111 -1.82 -6.73 -5.13
CA TRP A 111 -2.81 -7.78 -5.37
C TRP A 111 -3.56 -8.07 -4.07
N ASP A 112 -4.86 -8.31 -4.21
CA ASP A 112 -5.74 -8.60 -3.09
C ASP A 112 -6.07 -10.09 -3.06
N PHE A 113 -6.05 -10.66 -1.86
CA PHE A 113 -6.30 -12.06 -1.62
C PHE A 113 -7.41 -12.24 -0.59
N ALA A 114 -8.37 -13.10 -0.89
CA ALA A 114 -9.30 -13.61 0.10
C ALA A 114 -8.58 -14.47 1.16
N PRO A 115 -9.18 -14.68 2.34
CA PRO A 115 -8.68 -15.66 3.30
C PRO A 115 -8.45 -17.02 2.62
N GLN A 116 -7.32 -17.67 2.90
CA GLN A 116 -6.98 -18.99 2.36
C GLN A 116 -6.78 -19.06 0.83
N GLU A 117 -6.74 -17.93 0.12
CA GLU A 117 -6.56 -17.93 -1.32
C GLU A 117 -5.14 -18.38 -1.73
N GLY A 118 -5.06 -19.29 -2.70
CA GLY A 118 -3.79 -19.87 -3.13
C GLY A 118 -3.10 -20.76 -2.09
N ASN A 119 -3.77 -21.19 -1.01
CA ASN A 119 -3.15 -21.85 0.15
C ASN A 119 -2.16 -22.99 -0.23
N GLN A 120 -2.55 -23.91 -1.10
CA GLN A 120 -1.75 -25.11 -1.42
C GLN A 120 -0.62 -24.87 -2.41
N THR A 121 -0.85 -24.09 -3.47
CA THR A 121 0.06 -23.99 -4.63
C THR A 121 0.49 -22.57 -4.95
N GLY A 122 -0.09 -21.57 -4.28
CA GLY A 122 0.05 -20.15 -4.58
C GLY A 122 -0.68 -19.76 -5.86
N LEU A 123 -1.27 -18.58 -5.87
CA LEU A 123 -1.81 -17.96 -7.08
C LEU A 123 -0.68 -17.24 -7.81
N GLN A 124 -0.54 -17.51 -9.11
CA GLN A 124 0.37 -16.74 -9.96
C GLN A 124 -0.17 -15.33 -10.14
N VAL A 125 0.69 -14.34 -9.90
CA VAL A 125 0.35 -12.94 -10.09
C VAL A 125 1.10 -12.36 -11.28
N THR A 126 0.48 -11.37 -11.91
CA THR A 126 1.01 -10.67 -13.10
C THR A 126 0.84 -9.17 -12.92
N LEU A 127 1.61 -8.41 -13.70
CA LEU A 127 1.49 -6.96 -13.77
C LEU A 127 0.46 -6.57 -14.82
N PRO A 128 -0.17 -5.38 -14.69
CA PRO A 128 -1.01 -4.82 -15.76
C PRO A 128 -0.24 -4.61 -17.06
N GLU A 129 1.01 -4.21 -16.96
CA GLU A 129 1.91 -3.95 -18.09
C GLU A 129 3.26 -4.62 -17.85
N GLY A 130 3.78 -5.30 -18.87
CA GLY A 130 5.09 -5.95 -18.85
C GLY A 130 5.15 -7.25 -18.05
N GLY A 131 6.34 -7.84 -18.03
CA GLY A 131 6.65 -9.04 -17.25
C GLY A 131 7.01 -8.71 -15.80
N LEU A 132 6.64 -9.59 -14.87
CA LEU A 132 7.05 -9.48 -13.49
C LEU A 132 8.46 -10.05 -13.32
N HIS A 133 9.39 -9.24 -12.82
CA HIS A 133 10.76 -9.67 -12.52
C HIS A 133 11.17 -9.20 -11.14
N LEU A 134 11.39 -10.13 -10.22
CA LEU A 134 11.87 -9.80 -8.87
C LEU A 134 13.38 -9.71 -8.86
N SER A 135 13.89 -8.59 -8.39
CA SER A 135 15.32 -8.36 -8.19
C SER A 135 15.67 -8.42 -6.71
N GLU A 136 16.91 -8.76 -6.41
CA GLU A 136 17.44 -8.68 -5.04
C GLU A 136 17.19 -7.29 -4.45
N GLY A 137 16.74 -7.25 -3.19
CA GLY A 137 16.34 -6.03 -2.50
C GLY A 137 14.90 -5.59 -2.73
N ASP A 138 14.17 -6.14 -3.72
CA ASP A 138 12.75 -5.81 -3.90
C ASP A 138 11.95 -6.20 -2.66
N VAL A 139 10.94 -5.40 -2.32
CA VAL A 139 10.22 -5.54 -1.05
C VAL A 139 8.77 -5.89 -1.28
N LEU A 140 8.33 -7.02 -0.72
CA LEU A 140 6.92 -7.38 -0.56
C LEU A 140 6.46 -7.14 0.87
N MET A 141 5.26 -6.59 1.01
CA MET A 141 4.58 -6.43 2.29
C MET A 141 3.13 -6.84 2.15
N ALA A 142 2.54 -7.40 3.19
CA ALA A 142 1.11 -7.68 3.20
C ALA A 142 0.42 -7.01 4.39
N PHE A 143 -0.80 -6.51 4.19
CA PHE A 143 -1.63 -5.95 5.25
C PHE A 143 -3.06 -6.42 5.15
N ALA A 144 -3.72 -6.55 6.30
CA ALA A 144 -5.11 -6.97 6.36
C ALA A 144 -6.05 -5.86 5.88
N LEU A 145 -7.08 -6.26 5.12
CA LEU A 145 -8.10 -5.37 4.55
C LEU A 145 -9.36 -5.26 5.43
N ASP A 146 -9.40 -5.96 6.56
CA ASP A 146 -10.53 -6.01 7.49
C ASP A 146 -10.49 -4.92 8.57
N GLY A 147 -9.54 -3.98 8.48
CA GLY A 147 -9.35 -2.92 9.49
C GLY A 147 -8.65 -3.37 10.77
N SER A 148 -8.20 -4.63 10.87
CA SER A 148 -7.52 -5.15 12.06
C SER A 148 -6.08 -4.65 12.26
N GLN A 149 -5.56 -3.86 11.31
CA GLN A 149 -4.19 -3.30 11.33
C GLN A 149 -3.08 -4.37 11.40
N ARG A 150 -3.35 -5.59 10.93
CA ARG A 150 -2.34 -6.66 10.85
C ARG A 150 -1.44 -6.47 9.65
N TYR A 151 -0.15 -6.78 9.83
CA TYR A 151 0.87 -6.69 8.80
C TYR A 151 1.76 -7.94 8.81
N TRP A 152 2.31 -8.27 7.65
CA TRP A 152 3.28 -9.36 7.45
C TRP A 152 4.43 -8.89 6.56
N GLY A 153 5.63 -9.35 6.86
CA GLY A 153 6.87 -8.89 6.27
C GLY A 153 7.56 -7.80 7.11
N PRO A 154 8.43 -6.96 6.51
CA PRO A 154 8.76 -6.92 5.08
C PRO A 154 9.47 -8.20 4.62
N TYR A 155 9.14 -8.65 3.42
CA TYR A 155 9.81 -9.73 2.72
C TYR A 155 10.73 -9.11 1.68
N VAL A 156 12.03 -9.14 1.94
CA VAL A 156 13.05 -8.57 1.07
C VAL A 156 13.66 -9.71 0.25
N VAL A 157 13.52 -9.62 -1.06
CA VAL A 157 14.04 -10.62 -2.01
C VAL A 157 15.56 -10.74 -1.82
N GLY A 158 16.05 -11.96 -1.58
CA GLY A 158 17.47 -12.25 -1.35
C GLY A 158 17.96 -12.08 0.09
N ASP A 159 17.30 -11.22 0.88
CA ASP A 159 17.73 -10.91 2.26
C ASP A 159 16.92 -11.64 3.34
N THR A 160 15.63 -11.89 3.11
CA THR A 160 14.77 -12.60 4.07
C THR A 160 14.44 -14.02 3.60
N ASP A 161 14.04 -14.90 4.54
CA ASP A 161 13.69 -16.32 4.27
C ASP A 161 12.55 -16.50 3.25
N GLN A 162 11.78 -15.44 2.99
CA GLN A 162 10.78 -15.39 1.93
C GLN A 162 10.87 -14.07 1.16
N PRO A 163 10.46 -14.01 -0.13
CA PRO A 163 10.00 -15.12 -0.95
C PRO A 163 11.12 -16.11 -1.32
N ILE A 164 10.77 -17.38 -1.54
CA ILE A 164 11.73 -18.44 -1.89
C ILE A 164 11.78 -18.58 -3.41
N GLN A 165 12.98 -18.53 -3.99
CA GLN A 165 13.18 -18.83 -5.41
C GLN A 165 13.34 -20.35 -5.63
N GLN A 166 12.45 -20.92 -6.43
CA GLN A 166 12.59 -22.27 -6.96
C GLN A 166 13.43 -22.20 -8.24
N LYS A 167 14.76 -22.33 -8.07
CA LYS A 167 15.75 -22.17 -9.16
C LYS A 167 15.51 -23.06 -10.38
N ALA A 168 14.91 -24.23 -10.20
CA ALA A 168 14.64 -25.17 -11.30
C ALA A 168 13.59 -24.65 -12.31
N VAL A 169 12.72 -23.72 -11.89
CA VAL A 169 11.56 -23.25 -12.67
C VAL A 169 11.46 -21.72 -12.70
N SER A 170 12.48 -21.00 -12.24
CA SER A 170 12.50 -19.53 -12.14
C SER A 170 11.22 -18.94 -11.53
N GLN A 171 10.76 -19.59 -10.45
CA GLN A 171 9.51 -19.23 -9.79
C GLN A 171 9.78 -18.77 -8.36
N TRP A 172 9.26 -17.60 -8.02
CA TRP A 172 9.24 -17.09 -6.66
C TRP A 172 7.96 -17.52 -5.96
N HIS A 173 8.08 -17.92 -4.70
CA HIS A 173 6.93 -18.32 -3.89
C HIS A 173 6.92 -17.56 -2.56
N LEU A 174 5.83 -16.86 -2.29
CA LEU A 174 5.56 -16.17 -1.03
C LEU A 174 4.37 -16.81 -0.32
N VAL A 175 4.56 -17.18 0.94
CA VAL A 175 3.54 -17.74 1.83
C VAL A 175 3.33 -16.81 3.02
N ILE A 176 2.14 -16.24 3.12
CA ILE A 176 1.72 -15.39 4.24
C ILE A 176 1.08 -16.29 5.28
N ARG A 177 1.70 -16.41 6.45
CA ARG A 177 1.28 -17.30 7.53
C ARG A 177 0.55 -16.55 8.66
N PRO A 178 -0.36 -17.21 9.41
CA PRO A 178 -1.07 -16.61 10.54
C PRO A 178 -0.18 -16.00 11.62
#